data_AF-A0A699J123-F1
#
_entry.id   AF-A0A699J123-F1
#
_cell.length_a   1.000
_cell.length_b   1.000
_cell.length_c   1.000
_cell.angle_alpha   90.00
_cell.angle_beta   90.00
_cell.angle_gamma   90.00
#
_symmetry.space_group_name_H-M   'P 1'
#
loop_
_entity.id
_entity.type
_entity.pdbx_description
1 polymer ?
#
loop_
_entity_poly.entity_id
_entity_poly.type
_entity_poly.pdbx_seq_one_letter_code
_entity_poly.pdbx_strand_id
1 'polypeptide(L)'
;MDGKIGVLSGKNYGEEFLINHNNQTGSYIPSFKGIWGWDDSYFFVGNKKKKGVDVISAYTKTLVTTLKSPRMSAILCRLDAHPFIPGMLAGATVLPSGSLVLVP
;
A
#
# COMPACT_ATOMS: atom_id res chain seq x y z
N MET A 1 13.27 -11.88 4.45
CA MET A 1 11.80 -11.69 4.50
C MET A 1 11.57 -10.27 4.96
N ASP A 2 11.45 -9.38 3.99
CA ASP A 2 12.02 -8.05 4.13
C ASP A 2 10.91 -7.07 4.52
N GLY A 3 11.02 -6.50 5.73
CA GLY A 3 10.17 -5.40 6.21
C GLY A 3 10.53 -4.08 5.53
N LYS A 4 10.81 -4.13 4.23
CA LYS A 4 11.24 -3.01 3.41
C LYS A 4 10.48 -3.04 2.09
N ILE A 5 10.14 -1.87 1.59
CA ILE A 5 9.61 -1.69 0.23
C ILE A 5 10.80 -1.27 -0.64
N GLY A 6 11.07 -2.05 -1.69
CA GLY A 6 11.98 -1.65 -2.76
C GLY A 6 11.28 -0.77 -3.77
N VAL A 7 11.89 0.37 -4.09
CA VAL A 7 11.41 1.29 -5.11
C VAL A 7 12.50 1.48 -6.16
N LEU A 8 12.14 1.26 -7.41
CA LEU A 8 12.99 1.54 -8.57
C LEU A 8 12.55 2.85 -9.23
N SER A 9 13.49 3.73 -9.52
CA SER A 9 13.26 5.09 -10.02
C SER A 9 14.34 5.54 -11.01
N GLY A 10 14.17 6.75 -11.56
CA GLY A 10 15.08 7.33 -12.55
C GLY A 10 14.78 6.88 -13.99
N LYS A 11 15.44 7.53 -14.96
CA LYS A 11 15.16 7.42 -16.41
C LYS A 11 15.22 5.98 -16.97
N ASN A 12 15.93 5.07 -16.28
CA ASN A 12 16.11 3.67 -16.68
C ASN A 12 15.98 2.69 -15.49
N TYR A 13 15.23 3.04 -14.43
CA TYR A 13 15.12 2.22 -13.20
C TYR A 13 16.45 1.92 -12.49
N GLY A 14 17.49 2.73 -12.77
CA GLY A 14 18.83 2.54 -12.22
C GLY A 14 18.99 3.01 -10.79
N GLU A 15 18.02 3.75 -10.25
CA GLU A 15 18.03 4.21 -8.86
C GLU A 15 17.11 3.33 -8.02
N GLU A 16 17.70 2.54 -7.13
CA GLU A 16 16.97 1.75 -6.13
C GLU A 16 17.06 2.41 -4.76
N PHE A 17 15.95 2.44 -4.04
CA PHE A 17 15.96 2.74 -2.61
C PHE A 17 15.00 1.85 -1.84
N LEU A 18 15.32 1.66 -0.57
CA LEU A 18 14.57 0.81 0.34
C LEU A 18 13.91 1.67 1.41
N ILE A 19 12.60 1.51 1.58
CA ILE A 19 11.84 2.18 2.62
C ILE A 19 11.49 1.17 3.69
N ASN A 20 11.81 1.49 4.94
CA ASN A 20 11.41 0.64 6.06
C ASN A 20 9.89 0.58 6.17
N HIS A 21 9.34 -0.61 6.01
CA HIS A 21 7.92 -0.93 6.07
C HIS A 21 7.77 -2.24 6.83
N ASN A 22 7.97 -2.16 8.15
CA ASN A 22 7.90 -3.32 9.03
C ASN A 22 6.45 -3.80 9.16
N ASN A 23 6.08 -4.69 8.24
CA ASN A 23 4.75 -5.28 8.16
C ASN A 23 4.68 -6.70 8.73
N GLN A 24 5.74 -7.14 9.41
CA GLN A 24 5.82 -8.48 9.98
C GLN A 24 4.84 -8.62 11.14
N THR A 25 4.13 -9.73 11.13
CA THR A 25 3.27 -10.24 12.20
C THR A 25 3.16 -11.71 11.87
N GLY A 26 3.46 -12.60 12.82
CA GLY A 26 3.79 -14.03 12.62
C GLY A 26 2.75 -14.93 11.92
N SER A 27 1.76 -14.38 11.23
CA SER A 27 0.82 -15.07 10.34
C SER A 27 1.26 -14.96 8.89
N TYR A 28 1.21 -16.08 8.16
CA TYR A 28 1.45 -16.15 6.71
C TYR A 28 0.39 -15.36 5.95
N ILE A 29 0.80 -14.31 5.25
CA ILE A 29 -0.08 -13.46 4.44
C ILE A 29 0.57 -13.27 3.08
N PRO A 30 -0.22 -13.24 1.99
CA PRO A 30 0.29 -12.99 0.65
C PRO A 30 1.14 -11.71 0.60
N SER A 31 2.07 -11.67 -0.37
CA SER A 31 2.84 -10.47 -0.65
C SER A 31 1.91 -9.27 -0.91
N PHE A 32 2.27 -8.13 -0.33
CA PHE A 32 1.53 -6.89 -0.53
C PHE A 32 1.94 -6.29 -1.87
N LYS A 33 0.96 -5.98 -2.72
CA LYS A 33 1.18 -5.22 -3.95
C LYS A 33 0.73 -3.78 -3.73
N GLY A 34 1.67 -2.84 -3.91
CA GLY A 34 1.35 -1.42 -3.92
C GLY A 34 0.85 -0.92 -5.27
N ILE A 35 0.29 0.29 -5.27
CA ILE A 35 -0.13 1.01 -6.47
C ILE A 35 0.43 2.43 -6.45
N TRP A 36 0.79 2.94 -7.62
CA TRP A 36 1.21 4.32 -7.83
C TRP A 36 0.02 5.27 -7.85
N GLY A 37 0.21 6.46 -7.28
CA GLY A 37 -0.66 7.60 -7.51
C GLY A 37 -0.56 8.07 -8.95
N TRP A 38 -1.57 8.81 -9.41
CA TRP A 38 -1.68 9.22 -10.81
C TRP A 38 -0.52 10.11 -11.31
N ASP A 39 0.13 10.84 -10.42
CA ASP A 39 1.20 11.81 -10.69
C ASP A 39 2.59 11.29 -10.30
N ASP A 40 2.72 10.00 -10.02
CA ASP A 40 3.94 9.34 -9.55
C ASP A 40 4.58 9.97 -8.29
N SER A 41 3.90 10.89 -7.62
CA SER A 41 4.45 11.59 -6.45
C SER A 41 4.32 10.75 -5.17
N TYR A 42 3.35 9.83 -5.16
CA TYR A 42 3.05 8.95 -4.05
C TYR A 42 2.77 7.52 -4.53
N PHE A 43 2.99 6.55 -3.65
CA PHE A 43 2.48 5.21 -3.82
C PHE A 43 1.93 4.66 -2.51
N PHE A 44 1.05 3.66 -2.65
CA PHE A 44 0.18 3.18 -1.58
C PHE A 44 0.42 1.70 -1.36
N VAL A 45 0.60 1.28 -0.10
CA VAL A 45 0.84 -0.12 0.27
C VAL A 45 0.03 -0.50 1.50
N GLY A 46 -0.54 -1.70 1.53
CA GLY A 46 -1.26 -2.18 2.70
C GLY A 46 -0.36 -2.38 3.92
N ASN A 47 -0.81 -1.87 5.07
CA ASN A 47 -0.16 -2.05 6.37
C ASN A 47 -1.01 -2.96 7.28
N LYS A 48 -0.48 -4.14 7.57
CA LYS A 48 -1.06 -5.17 8.43
C LYS A 48 -1.12 -4.77 9.88
N LYS A 49 -0.02 -4.26 10.45
CA LYS A 49 0.03 -3.91 11.88
C LYS A 49 -0.95 -2.80 12.21
N LYS A 50 -1.07 -1.83 11.31
CA LYS A 50 -1.96 -0.68 11.46
C LYS A 50 -3.37 -0.93 10.92
N LYS A 51 -3.61 -2.02 10.18
CA LYS A 51 -4.85 -2.32 9.44
C LYS A 51 -5.30 -1.11 8.59
N GLY A 52 -4.43 -0.69 7.68
CA GLY A 52 -4.65 0.50 6.84
C GLY A 52 -3.84 0.47 5.56
N VAL A 53 -3.76 1.62 4.89
CA VAL A 53 -2.94 1.85 3.69
C VAL A 53 -1.90 2.91 4.02
N ASP A 54 -0.64 2.55 3.94
CA ASP A 54 0.47 3.48 4.07
C ASP A 54 0.61 4.30 2.79
N VAL A 55 0.69 5.62 2.93
CA VAL A 55 0.94 6.60 1.88
C VAL A 55 2.42 6.98 1.94
N ILE A 56 3.14 6.74 0.87
CA ILE A 56 4.58 6.95 0.82
C ILE A 56 4.89 7.94 -0.29
N SER A 57 5.69 8.95 0.03
CA SER A 57 6.16 9.91 -0.99
C SER A 57 7.35 9.31 -1.74
N ALA A 58 7.27 9.33 -3.06
CA ALA A 58 8.36 8.92 -3.93
C ALA A 58 9.52 9.93 -3.91
N TYR A 59 9.20 11.22 -3.73
CA TYR A 59 10.18 12.29 -3.68
C TYR A 59 10.99 12.27 -2.38
N THR A 60 10.32 12.29 -1.22
CA THR A 60 11.00 12.30 0.08
C THR A 60 11.42 10.92 0.56
N LYS A 61 10.93 9.85 -0.09
CA LYS A 61 11.26 8.44 0.24
C LYS A 61 10.84 8.07 1.66
N THR A 62 9.77 8.69 2.16
CA THR A 62 9.28 8.54 3.53
C THR A 62 7.81 8.17 3.57
N LEU A 63 7.44 7.47 4.64
CA LEU A 63 6.04 7.28 5.02
C LEU A 63 5.45 8.63 5.42
N VAL A 64 4.43 9.08 4.70
CA VAL A 64 3.73 10.34 4.95
C VAL A 64 2.65 10.13 6.01
N THR A 65 1.80 9.13 5.79
CA THR A 65 0.70 8.81 6.70
C THR A 65 0.20 7.37 6.49
N THR A 66 -0.71 6.92 7.35
CA THR A 66 -1.47 5.68 7.16
C THR A 66 -2.96 6.01 7.10
N LEU A 67 -3.58 5.83 5.94
CA LEU A 67 -5.02 5.91 5.77
C LEU A 67 -5.68 4.73 6.47
N LYS A 68 -6.72 5.03 7.25
CA LYS A 68 -7.52 4.04 7.97
C LYS A 68 -8.99 4.37 7.83
N SER A 69 -9.79 3.33 7.64
CA SER A 69 -11.24 3.44 7.75
C SER A 69 -11.71 2.80 9.05
N PRO A 70 -12.61 3.43 9.81
CA PRO A 70 -13.21 2.83 11.01
C PRO A 70 -13.89 1.48 10.73
N ARG A 71 -14.31 1.27 9.48
CA ARG A 71 -14.99 0.03 9.02
C ARG A 71 -14.03 -1.04 8.53
N MET A 72 -12.72 -0.78 8.54
CA MET A 72 -11.70 -1.67 8.01
C MET A 72 -11.19 -2.63 9.09
N SER A 73 -11.80 -3.82 9.15
CA SER A 73 -11.39 -4.89 10.08
C SER A 73 -10.30 -5.80 9.50
N ALA A 74 -10.09 -5.74 8.19
CA ALA A 74 -9.29 -6.67 7.41
C ALA A 74 -8.02 -6.03 6.82
N ILE A 75 -7.07 -6.88 6.42
CA ILE A 75 -5.79 -6.47 5.86
C ILE A 75 -5.94 -6.35 4.34
N LEU A 76 -5.61 -5.18 3.77
CA LEU A 76 -5.56 -4.98 2.32
C LEU A 76 -4.23 -5.48 1.79
N CYS A 77 -4.26 -6.50 0.94
CA CYS A 77 -3.06 -7.07 0.33
C CYS A 77 -2.88 -6.63 -1.13
N ARG A 78 -3.97 -6.21 -1.79
CA ARG A 78 -4.01 -5.73 -3.17
C ARG A 78 -4.81 -4.44 -3.21
N LEU A 79 -4.25 -3.45 -3.87
CA LEU A 79 -4.85 -2.14 -4.09
C LEU A 79 -4.98 -1.90 -5.59
N ASP A 80 -6.03 -1.19 -5.97
CA ASP A 80 -6.26 -0.67 -7.30
C ASP A 80 -6.91 0.71 -7.24
N ALA A 81 -6.80 1.49 -8.31
CA ALA A 81 -7.50 2.76 -8.43
C ALA A 81 -8.97 2.48 -8.72
N HIS A 82 -9.89 3.19 -8.05
CA HIS A 82 -11.30 3.05 -8.37
C HIS A 82 -11.58 3.65 -9.75
N PRO A 83 -12.18 2.89 -10.70
CA PRO A 83 -12.27 3.30 -12.11
C PRO A 83 -13.15 4.54 -12.33
N PHE A 84 -14.07 4.85 -11.41
CA PHE A 84 -15.05 5.94 -11.56
C PHE A 84 -14.94 7.05 -10.51
N ILE A 85 -14.08 6.91 -9.49
CA ILE A 85 -14.01 7.86 -8.37
C ILE A 85 -12.55 8.27 -8.22
N PRO A 86 -12.15 9.42 -8.80
CA PRO A 86 -10.80 9.94 -8.66
C PRO A 86 -10.40 10.09 -7.19
N GLY A 87 -9.17 9.70 -6.87
CA GLY A 87 -8.64 9.75 -5.51
C GLY A 87 -9.07 8.59 -4.60
N MET A 88 -9.90 7.65 -5.07
CA MET A 88 -10.33 6.52 -4.27
C MET A 88 -9.56 5.24 -4.61
N LEU A 89 -9.15 4.51 -3.57
CA LEU A 89 -8.52 3.19 -3.69
C LEU A 89 -9.55 2.09 -3.43
N ALA A 90 -9.57 1.12 -4.33
CA ALA A 90 -10.26 -0.16 -4.16
C ALA A 90 -9.25 -1.20 -3.65
N GLY A 91 -9.59 -1.99 -2.63
CA GLY A 91 -8.65 -3.01 -2.17
C GLY A 91 -9.31 -4.31 -1.72
N ALA A 92 -8.61 -5.40 -1.98
CA ALA A 92 -9.03 -6.75 -1.63
C ALA A 92 -8.52 -7.16 -0.26
N THR A 93 -9.39 -7.81 0.50
CA THR A 93 -9.13 -8.24 1.87
C THR A 93 -8.81 -9.73 1.95
N VAL A 94 -7.99 -10.13 2.93
CA VAL A 94 -7.59 -11.54 3.13
C VAL A 94 -8.61 -12.34 3.98
N LEU A 95 -9.79 -11.80 4.28
CA LEU A 95 -10.84 -12.52 5.05
C LEU A 95 -11.74 -13.39 4.14
N PRO A 96 -12.39 -14.46 4.67
CA PRO A 96 -13.06 -15.49 3.88
C PRO A 96 -14.23 -15.03 2.99
N SER A 97 -14.70 -13.79 3.14
CA SER A 97 -15.80 -13.23 2.34
C SER A 97 -15.34 -12.30 1.21
N GLY A 98 -14.03 -12.18 0.92
CA GLY A 98 -13.51 -11.53 -0.29
C GLY A 98 -14.10 -10.15 -0.60
N SER A 99 -14.24 -9.29 0.42
CA SER A 99 -14.95 -8.02 0.26
C SER A 99 -14.01 -6.90 -0.20
N LEU A 100 -14.45 -6.12 -1.19
CA LEU A 100 -13.80 -4.90 -1.66
C LEU A 100 -14.00 -3.79 -0.64
N VAL A 101 -12.91 -3.13 -0.23
CA VAL A 101 -12.96 -1.97 0.67
C VAL A 101 -12.50 -0.74 -0.09
N LEU A 102 -13.27 0.34 0.02
CA LEU A 102 -12.93 1.65 -0.53
C LEU A 102 -12.23 2.49 0.54
N VAL A 103 -11.10 3.10 0.17
CA VAL A 103 -10.32 3.99 1.03
C VAL A 103 -10.22 5.36 0.33
N PRO A 104 -10.71 6.45 0.96
CA PRO A 104 -10.51 7.82 0.51
C PRO A 104 -9.17 8.39 0.95
#